data_AF-A0A9Q4BIG6-F1
#
_entry.id   AF-A0A9Q4BIG6-F1
#
_cell.length_a   1.000
_cell.length_b   1.000
_cell.length_c   1.000
_cell.angle_alpha   90.00
_cell.angle_beta   90.00
_cell.angle_gamma   90.00
#
_symmetry.space_group_name_H-M   'P 1'
#
loop_
_entity.id
_entity.type
_entity.pdbx_description
1 polymer ?
#
loop_
_entity_poly.entity_id
_entity_poly.type
_entity_poly.pdbx_seq_one_letter_code
_entity_poly.pdbx_strand_id
1 'polypeptide(L)'
;MFGSNFLNTKLFSFGDLNFSVWFVLSVFSFACGWLIDKTMYWKAGGKVIFAVIVATTITSVLMITFFKEYFSTNELVVENLILYSLRNVVLGCMGFFGMAVAEVIVLQKEILNLNNKIGAYENMVSNAQKEADLKLKEAQLNAQMIVKEAELEARQHQEKKNKIEKDLKEFIQVERELIRKYEENE
;
A
#
# COMPACT_ATOMS: atom_id res chain seq x y z
N MET A 1 -33.08 -38.81 4.28
CA MET A 1 -34.38 -38.71 3.57
C MET A 1 -34.39 -37.71 2.40
N PHE A 2 -33.58 -36.64 2.41
CA PHE A 2 -33.53 -35.64 1.32
C PHE A 2 -32.76 -36.06 0.04
N GLY A 3 -31.81 -37.00 0.12
CA GLY A 3 -31.02 -37.42 -1.05
C GLY A 3 -31.79 -38.26 -2.08
N SER A 4 -32.89 -38.92 -1.68
CA SER A 4 -33.67 -39.79 -2.58
C SER A 4 -34.51 -39.01 -3.59
N ASN A 5 -34.81 -37.73 -3.32
CA ASN A 5 -35.57 -36.89 -4.23
C ASN A 5 -34.69 -36.23 -5.30
N PHE A 6 -33.39 -36.06 -5.06
CA PHE A 6 -32.45 -35.52 -6.06
C PHE A 6 -32.21 -36.44 -7.27
N LEU A 7 -32.47 -37.75 -7.11
CA LEU A 7 -32.35 -38.75 -8.18
C LEU A 7 -33.66 -38.95 -8.98
N ASN A 8 -34.75 -38.27 -8.60
CA ASN A 8 -36.02 -38.39 -9.30
C ASN A 8 -36.04 -37.47 -10.52
N THR A 9 -36.17 -38.05 -11.71
CA THR A 9 -36.25 -37.33 -13.00
C THR A 9 -37.43 -36.36 -13.10
N LYS A 10 -38.40 -36.44 -12.19
CA LYS A 10 -39.47 -35.44 -12.03
C LYS A 10 -39.01 -34.12 -11.40
N LEU A 11 -37.81 -34.02 -10.83
CA LEU A 11 -37.29 -32.75 -10.30
C LEU A 11 -36.88 -31.78 -11.42
N PHE A 12 -36.70 -32.30 -12.64
CA PHE A 12 -36.43 -31.53 -13.84
C PHE A 12 -37.69 -31.14 -14.62
N SER A 13 -38.89 -31.60 -14.21
CA SER A 13 -40.14 -31.13 -14.83
C SER A 13 -40.43 -29.69 -14.40
N PHE A 14 -40.57 -28.81 -15.40
CA PHE A 14 -40.78 -27.36 -15.33
C PHE A 14 -41.52 -26.86 -14.06
N GLY A 15 -40.81 -26.10 -13.21
CA GLY A 15 -41.31 -25.47 -11.98
C GLY A 15 -40.17 -24.97 -11.05
N ASP A 16 -40.53 -24.27 -9.95
CA ASP A 16 -39.65 -23.59 -8.95
C ASP A 16 -38.46 -24.42 -8.42
N LEU A 17 -38.56 -25.75 -8.48
CA LEU A 17 -37.50 -26.68 -8.09
C LEU A 17 -36.28 -26.63 -9.02
N ASN A 18 -36.48 -26.36 -10.32
CA ASN A 18 -35.36 -26.17 -11.25
C ASN A 18 -34.53 -24.95 -10.86
N PHE A 19 -35.18 -23.82 -10.53
CA PHE A 19 -34.46 -22.61 -10.11
C PHE A 19 -33.59 -22.85 -8.87
N SER A 20 -34.14 -23.53 -7.86
CA SER A 20 -33.40 -23.84 -6.62
C SER A 20 -32.15 -24.69 -6.87
N VAL A 21 -32.24 -25.71 -7.72
CA VAL A 21 -31.08 -26.56 -8.05
C VAL A 21 -30.00 -25.75 -8.78
N TRP A 22 -30.38 -24.95 -9.78
CA TRP A 22 -29.45 -24.11 -10.52
C TRP A 22 -28.83 -23.02 -9.66
N PHE A 23 -29.58 -22.46 -8.71
CA PHE A 23 -29.07 -21.50 -7.74
C PHE A 23 -28.01 -22.13 -6.83
N VAL A 24 -28.28 -23.29 -6.25
CA VAL A 24 -27.32 -24.02 -5.40
C VAL A 24 -26.05 -24.38 -6.18
N LEU A 25 -26.18 -24.83 -7.43
CA LEU A 25 -25.03 -25.11 -8.30
C LEU A 25 -24.22 -23.84 -8.62
N SER A 26 -24.89 -22.69 -8.77
CA SER A 26 -24.24 -21.41 -9.03
C SER A 26 -23.45 -20.94 -7.80
N VAL A 27 -24.04 -21.04 -6.61
CA VAL A 27 -23.35 -20.74 -5.34
C VAL A 27 -22.18 -21.70 -5.10
N PHE A 28 -22.34 -22.99 -5.44
CA PHE A 28 -21.26 -23.96 -5.35
C PHE A 28 -20.12 -23.64 -6.33
N SER A 29 -20.44 -23.30 -7.58
CA SER A 29 -19.45 -22.88 -8.58
C SER A 29 -18.70 -21.63 -8.14
N PHE A 30 -19.41 -20.67 -7.54
CA PHE A 30 -18.81 -19.47 -6.93
C PHE A 30 -17.80 -19.84 -5.84
N ALA A 31 -18.18 -20.72 -4.91
CA ALA A 31 -17.30 -21.15 -3.83
C ALA A 31 -16.07 -21.90 -4.36
N CYS A 32 -16.23 -22.74 -5.38
CA CYS A 32 -15.11 -23.39 -6.06
C CYS A 32 -14.17 -22.37 -6.72
N GLY A 33 -14.72 -21.38 -7.43
CA GLY A 33 -13.93 -20.30 -8.03
C GLY A 33 -13.12 -19.51 -6.99
N TRP A 34 -13.74 -19.21 -5.85
CA TRP A 34 -13.08 -18.57 -4.71
C TRP A 34 -11.92 -19.42 -4.14
N LEU A 35 -12.11 -20.73 -3.98
CA LEU A 35 -11.07 -21.62 -3.46
C LEU A 35 -9.91 -21.81 -4.45
N ILE A 36 -10.22 -21.83 -5.74
CA ILE A 36 -9.22 -21.89 -6.81
C ILE A 36 -8.31 -20.66 -6.76
N ASP A 37 -8.89 -19.47 -6.58
CA ASP A 37 -8.11 -18.23 -6.48
C ASP A 37 -7.12 -18.28 -5.30
N LYS A 38 -7.61 -18.73 -4.15
CA LYS A 38 -6.81 -18.86 -2.92
C LYS A 38 -5.64 -19.84 -3.05
N THR A 39 -5.73 -20.82 -3.95
CA THR A 39 -4.71 -21.88 -4.09
C THR A 39 -3.77 -21.66 -5.27
N MET A 40 -4.26 -21.15 -6.40
CA MET A 40 -3.51 -21.06 -7.65
C MET A 40 -3.34 -19.64 -8.19
N TYR A 41 -3.88 -18.62 -7.51
CA TYR A 41 -3.88 -17.21 -7.93
C TYR A 41 -4.59 -16.98 -9.28
N TRP A 42 -4.94 -15.72 -9.55
CA TRP A 42 -5.75 -15.31 -10.70
C TRP A 42 -5.36 -15.94 -12.06
N LYS A 43 -4.06 -15.91 -12.40
CA LYS A 43 -3.59 -16.33 -13.74
C LYS A 43 -3.66 -17.83 -13.99
N ALA A 44 -3.30 -18.66 -13.00
CA ALA A 44 -3.37 -20.11 -13.15
C ALA A 44 -4.78 -20.61 -12.86
N GLY A 45 -5.44 -20.05 -11.84
CA GLY A 45 -6.84 -20.34 -11.51
C GLY A 45 -7.79 -20.08 -12.68
N GLY A 46 -7.64 -18.94 -13.37
CA GLY A 46 -8.46 -18.61 -14.53
C GLY A 46 -8.28 -19.58 -15.69
N LYS A 47 -7.06 -20.10 -15.93
CA LYS A 47 -6.81 -21.13 -16.94
C LYS A 47 -7.50 -22.44 -16.59
N VAL A 48 -7.50 -22.82 -15.30
CA VAL A 48 -8.19 -24.02 -14.82
C VAL A 48 -9.69 -23.91 -15.01
N ILE A 49 -10.31 -22.80 -14.58
CA ILE A 49 -11.76 -22.59 -14.75
C ILE A 49 -12.12 -22.60 -16.25
N PHE A 50 -11.33 -21.94 -17.09
CA PHE A 50 -11.56 -21.94 -18.53
C PHE A 50 -11.48 -23.36 -19.13
N ALA A 51 -10.47 -24.15 -18.75
CA ALA A 51 -10.33 -25.53 -19.21
C ALA A 51 -11.52 -26.40 -18.77
N VAL A 52 -12.03 -26.20 -17.55
CA VAL A 52 -13.21 -26.92 -17.04
C VAL A 52 -14.47 -26.57 -17.83
N ILE A 53 -14.69 -25.30 -18.20
CA ILE A 53 -15.84 -24.89 -19.03
C ILE A 53 -15.78 -25.57 -20.40
N VAL A 54 -14.61 -25.56 -21.04
CA VAL A 54 -14.44 -26.19 -22.36
C VAL A 54 -14.61 -27.71 -22.27
N ALA A 55 -14.04 -28.36 -21.26
CA ALA A 55 -14.18 -29.80 -21.07
C ALA A 55 -15.66 -30.19 -20.82
N THR A 56 -16.35 -29.47 -19.93
CA THR A 56 -17.75 -29.77 -19.58
C THR A 56 -18.71 -29.51 -20.73
N THR A 57 -18.49 -28.48 -21.55
CA THR A 57 -19.29 -28.22 -22.76
C THR A 57 -19.12 -29.35 -23.79
N ILE A 58 -17.89 -29.80 -24.06
CA ILE A 58 -17.61 -30.93 -24.95
C ILE A 58 -18.28 -32.22 -24.44
N THR A 59 -18.11 -32.55 -23.16
CA THR A 59 -18.74 -33.74 -22.56
C THR A 59 -20.26 -33.66 -22.63
N SER A 60 -20.84 -32.48 -22.43
CA SER A 60 -22.30 -32.26 -22.52
C SER A 60 -22.81 -32.48 -23.94
N VAL A 61 -22.10 -31.98 -24.96
CA VAL A 61 -22.46 -32.19 -26.38
C VAL A 61 -22.39 -33.68 -26.72
N LEU A 62 -21.36 -34.40 -26.27
CA LEU A 62 -21.24 -35.84 -26.47
C LEU A 62 -22.40 -36.60 -25.81
N MET A 63 -22.72 -36.29 -24.56
CA MET A 63 -23.84 -36.91 -23.83
C MET A 63 -25.18 -36.70 -24.54
N ILE A 64 -25.49 -35.47 -24.97
CA ILE A 64 -26.75 -35.17 -25.68
C ILE A 64 -26.83 -35.93 -27.02
N THR A 65 -25.69 -36.10 -27.70
CA THR A 65 -25.62 -36.79 -28.99
C THR A 65 -25.82 -38.31 -28.84
N PHE A 66 -25.16 -38.94 -27.86
CA PHE A 66 -25.25 -40.39 -27.64
C PHE A 66 -26.57 -40.81 -26.98
N PHE A 67 -27.13 -39.98 -26.10
CA PHE A 67 -28.37 -40.27 -25.37
C PHE A 67 -29.58 -39.51 -25.93
N LYS A 68 -29.58 -39.22 -27.24
CA LYS A 68 -30.65 -38.48 -27.93
C LYS A 68 -32.06 -39.00 -27.63
N GLU A 69 -32.23 -40.31 -27.46
CA GLU A 69 -33.51 -40.96 -27.12
C GLU A 69 -33.97 -40.78 -25.67
N TYR A 70 -33.06 -40.46 -24.74
CA TYR A 70 -33.40 -40.12 -23.35
C TYR A 70 -33.78 -38.65 -23.18
N PHE A 71 -33.22 -37.77 -24.03
CA PHE A 71 -33.51 -36.33 -24.03
C PHE A 71 -34.68 -35.94 -24.95
N SER A 72 -35.25 -36.88 -25.71
CA SER A 72 -36.37 -36.66 -26.65
C SER A 72 -37.73 -36.51 -25.97
N THR A 73 -37.81 -35.83 -24.84
CA THR A 73 -39.08 -35.39 -24.28
C THR A 73 -39.35 -33.96 -24.73
N ASN A 74 -40.03 -33.83 -25.89
CA ASN A 74 -40.66 -32.63 -26.46
C ASN A 74 -39.84 -31.52 -27.15
N GLU A 75 -38.50 -31.51 -27.17
CA GLU A 75 -37.73 -30.47 -27.89
C GLU A 75 -36.75 -31.03 -28.93
N LEU A 76 -36.48 -30.23 -29.97
CA LEU A 76 -35.47 -30.54 -30.99
C LEU A 76 -34.10 -30.67 -30.30
N VAL A 77 -33.28 -31.64 -30.72
CA VAL A 77 -31.92 -31.88 -30.19
C VAL A 77 -31.06 -30.61 -30.13
N VAL A 78 -31.29 -29.70 -31.09
CA VAL A 78 -30.59 -28.42 -31.20
C VAL A 78 -30.91 -27.49 -30.01
N GLU A 79 -32.15 -27.44 -29.56
CA GLU A 79 -32.58 -26.57 -28.46
C GLU A 79 -31.97 -27.01 -27.12
N ASN A 80 -31.99 -28.32 -26.85
CA ASN A 80 -31.31 -28.91 -25.70
C ASN A 80 -29.81 -28.62 -25.72
N LEU A 81 -29.14 -28.73 -26.88
CA LEU A 81 -27.71 -28.45 -26.99
C LEU A 81 -27.39 -26.99 -26.63
N ILE A 82 -28.17 -26.04 -27.16
CA ILE A 82 -28.02 -24.61 -26.85
C ILE A 82 -28.24 -24.36 -25.36
N LEU A 83 -29.31 -24.92 -24.79
CA LEU A 83 -29.73 -24.65 -23.41
C LEU A 83 -28.73 -25.21 -22.38
N TYR A 84 -28.21 -26.41 -22.58
CA TYR A 84 -27.17 -26.98 -21.71
C TYR A 84 -25.81 -26.32 -21.88
N SER A 85 -25.44 -25.93 -23.11
CA SER A 85 -24.21 -25.17 -23.35
C SER A 85 -24.24 -23.81 -22.63
N LEU A 86 -25.35 -23.07 -22.77
CA LEU A 86 -25.54 -21.79 -22.10
C LEU A 86 -25.47 -21.93 -20.58
N ARG A 87 -26.11 -22.96 -20.01
CA ARG A 87 -26.05 -23.26 -18.58
C ARG A 87 -24.62 -23.53 -18.08
N ASN A 88 -23.83 -24.30 -18.83
CA ASN A 88 -22.43 -24.55 -18.48
C ASN A 88 -21.59 -23.27 -18.51
N VAL A 89 -21.82 -22.41 -19.50
CA VAL A 89 -21.14 -21.11 -19.58
C VAL A 89 -21.55 -20.22 -18.39
N VAL A 90 -22.83 -20.14 -18.04
CA VAL A 90 -23.32 -19.34 -16.90
C VAL A 90 -22.72 -19.83 -15.58
N LEU A 91 -22.68 -21.15 -15.34
CA LEU A 91 -22.02 -21.72 -14.16
C LEU A 91 -20.52 -21.41 -14.14
N GLY A 92 -19.85 -21.46 -15.29
CA GLY A 92 -18.46 -21.08 -15.46
C GLY A 92 -18.21 -19.60 -15.14
N CYS A 93 -19.06 -18.71 -15.63
CA CYS A 93 -19.03 -17.28 -15.31
C CYS A 93 -19.20 -17.03 -13.81
N MET A 94 -20.04 -17.81 -13.13
CA MET A 94 -20.19 -17.72 -11.68
C MET A 94 -18.92 -18.15 -10.92
N GLY A 95 -18.18 -19.13 -11.45
CA GLY A 95 -16.86 -19.50 -10.93
C GLY A 95 -15.82 -18.38 -11.13
N PHE A 96 -15.79 -17.76 -12.31
CA PHE A 96 -14.96 -16.57 -12.55
C PHE A 96 -15.33 -15.40 -11.62
N PHE A 97 -16.62 -15.21 -11.36
CA PHE A 97 -17.09 -14.20 -10.41
C PHE A 97 -16.58 -14.49 -8.99
N GLY A 98 -16.62 -15.75 -8.54
CA GLY A 98 -16.02 -16.16 -7.26
C GLY A 98 -14.53 -15.86 -7.14
N MET A 99 -13.79 -16.15 -8.21
CA MET A 99 -12.37 -15.84 -8.30
C MET A 99 -12.13 -14.31 -8.24
N ALA A 100 -12.95 -13.51 -8.91
CA ALA A 100 -12.79 -12.05 -8.96
C ALA A 100 -13.02 -11.39 -7.60
N VAL A 101 -14.02 -11.86 -6.85
CA VAL A 101 -14.29 -11.31 -5.51
C VAL A 101 -13.15 -11.65 -4.54
N ALA A 102 -12.60 -12.87 -4.61
CA ALA A 102 -11.45 -13.26 -3.80
C ALA A 102 -10.22 -12.37 -4.08
N GLU A 103 -9.86 -12.19 -5.35
CA GLU A 103 -8.70 -11.38 -5.76
C GLU A 103 -8.86 -9.91 -5.34
N VAL A 104 -10.06 -9.33 -5.49
CA VAL A 104 -10.35 -7.95 -5.07
C VAL A 104 -10.12 -7.76 -3.57
N ILE A 105 -10.52 -8.72 -2.74
CA ILE A 105 -10.32 -8.63 -1.29
C ILE A 105 -8.83 -8.70 -0.93
N VAL A 106 -8.06 -9.56 -1.60
CA VAL A 106 -6.61 -9.64 -1.42
C VAL A 106 -5.95 -8.32 -1.79
N LEU A 107 -6.28 -7.77 -2.96
CA LEU A 107 -5.74 -6.51 -3.45
C LEU A 107 -6.10 -5.33 -2.52
N GLN A 108 -7.33 -5.25 -2.02
CA GLN A 108 -7.70 -4.21 -1.06
C GLN A 108 -6.87 -4.27 0.23
N LYS A 109 -6.60 -5.47 0.74
CA LYS A 109 -5.76 -5.66 1.93
C LYS A 109 -4.31 -5.24 1.66
N GLU A 110 -3.78 -5.54 0.48
CA GLU A 110 -2.43 -5.13 0.08
C GLU A 110 -2.32 -3.61 -0.05
N ILE A 111 -3.31 -2.96 -0.67
CA ILE A 111 -3.37 -1.49 -0.79
C ILE A 111 -3.38 -0.83 0.59
N LEU A 112 -4.19 -1.35 1.52
CA LEU A 112 -4.24 -0.82 2.88
C LEU A 112 -2.89 -0.95 3.60
N ASN A 113 -2.23 -2.10 3.47
CA ASN A 113 -0.89 -2.31 4.03
C ASN A 113 0.16 -1.38 3.41
N LEU A 114 0.10 -1.16 2.10
CA LEU A 114 0.99 -0.24 1.40
C LEU A 114 0.79 1.20 1.86
N ASN A 115 -0.46 1.65 1.96
CA ASN A 115 -0.77 2.99 2.46
C ASN A 115 -0.28 3.21 3.90
N ASN A 116 -0.42 2.21 4.78
CA ASN A 116 0.11 2.29 6.14
C ASN A 116 1.64 2.41 6.15
N LYS A 117 2.34 1.66 5.28
CA LYS A 117 3.80 1.78 5.14
C LYS A 117 4.20 3.17 4.63
N ILE A 118 3.51 3.68 3.61
CA ILE A 118 3.76 5.03 3.06
C ILE A 118 3.58 6.09 4.14
N GLY A 119 2.47 6.06 4.89
CA GLY A 119 2.25 7.00 5.99
C GLY A 119 3.31 6.93 7.08
N ALA A 120 3.81 5.73 7.41
CA ALA A 120 4.92 5.59 8.35
C ALA A 120 6.23 6.20 7.79
N TYR A 121 6.53 5.98 6.51
CA TYR A 121 7.68 6.58 5.84
C TYR A 121 7.59 8.12 5.78
N GLU A 122 6.43 8.67 5.42
CA GLU A 122 6.20 10.12 5.40
C GLU A 122 6.42 10.76 6.77
N ASN A 123 5.92 10.13 7.84
CA ASN A 123 6.15 10.59 9.20
C ASN A 123 7.63 10.54 9.58
N MET A 124 8.35 9.48 9.18
CA MET A 124 9.79 9.36 9.42
C MET A 124 10.58 10.46 8.69
N VAL A 125 10.22 10.74 7.43
CA VAL A 125 10.84 11.82 6.65
C VAL A 125 10.55 13.20 7.26
N SER A 126 9.30 13.46 7.66
CA SER A 126 8.92 14.73 8.30
C SER A 126 9.67 14.94 9.62
N ASN A 127 9.81 13.90 10.44
CA ASN A 127 10.57 13.98 11.68
C ASN A 127 12.06 14.21 11.42
N ALA A 128 12.66 13.51 10.45
CA ALA A 128 14.06 13.73 10.08
C ALA A 128 14.31 15.16 9.57
N GLN A 129 13.38 15.74 8.80
CA GLN A 129 13.46 17.14 8.37
C GLN A 129 13.39 18.10 9.57
N LYS A 130 12.45 17.90 10.49
CA LYS A 130 12.35 18.73 11.71
C LYS A 130 13.61 18.63 12.57
N GLU A 131 14.17 17.44 12.73
CA GLU A 131 15.43 17.25 13.45
C GLU A 131 16.61 17.94 12.77
N ALA A 132 16.69 17.88 11.44
CA ALA A 132 17.72 18.58 10.68
C ALA A 132 17.59 20.11 10.84
N ASP A 133 16.37 20.65 10.75
CA ASP A 133 16.11 22.07 10.96
C ASP A 133 16.45 22.52 12.38
N LEU A 134 16.16 21.70 13.39
CA LEU A 134 16.55 21.96 14.77
C LEU A 134 18.07 21.99 14.93
N LYS A 135 18.79 21.01 14.36
CA LYS A 135 20.27 21.00 14.38
C LYS A 135 20.87 22.21 13.67
N LEU A 136 20.28 22.65 12.56
CA LEU A 136 20.72 23.86 11.86
C LEU A 136 20.50 25.11 12.71
N LYS A 137 19.35 25.24 13.36
CA LYS A 137 19.08 26.36 14.28
C LYS A 137 20.01 26.35 15.49
N GLU A 138 20.29 25.19 16.05
CA GLU A 138 21.22 25.04 17.18
C GLU A 138 22.64 25.42 16.76
N ALA A 139 23.10 24.97 15.60
CA ALA A 139 24.39 25.37 15.04
C ALA A 139 24.47 26.88 14.79
N GLN A 140 23.39 27.51 14.30
CA GLN A 140 23.32 28.96 14.12
C GLN A 140 23.38 29.72 15.45
N LEU A 141 22.66 29.26 16.48
CA LEU A 141 22.71 29.84 17.82
C LEU A 141 24.11 29.73 18.42
N ASN A 142 24.75 28.57 18.32
CA ASN A 142 26.11 28.37 18.78
C ASN A 142 27.10 29.28 18.06
N ALA A 143 26.99 29.41 16.73
CA ALA A 143 27.82 30.34 15.98
C ALA A 143 27.61 31.79 16.42
N GLN A 144 26.37 32.22 16.65
CA GLN A 144 26.08 33.57 17.17
C GLN A 144 26.66 33.79 18.57
N MET A 145 26.60 32.79 19.45
CA MET A 145 27.22 32.88 20.78
C MET A 145 28.73 33.06 20.68
N ILE A 146 29.41 32.26 19.84
CA ILE A 146 30.86 32.36 19.62
C ILE A 146 31.24 33.75 19.10
N VAL A 147 30.50 34.28 18.11
CA VAL A 147 30.76 35.62 17.57
C VAL A 147 30.58 36.68 18.65
N LYS A 148 29.51 36.60 19.44
CA LYS A 148 29.23 37.55 20.52
C LYS A 148 30.27 37.49 21.64
N GLU A 149 30.75 36.30 21.96
CA GLU A 149 31.82 36.11 22.94
C GLU A 149 33.13 36.72 22.44
N ALA A 150 33.51 36.46 21.18
CA ALA A 150 34.66 37.07 20.54
C ALA A 150 34.56 38.61 20.47
N GLU A 151 33.37 39.16 20.19
CA GLU A 151 33.15 40.61 20.24
C GLU A 151 33.36 41.19 21.64
N LEU A 152 32.90 40.48 22.68
CA LEU A 152 33.03 40.92 24.06
C LEU A 152 34.49 40.90 24.51
N GLU A 153 35.23 39.83 24.18
CA GLU A 153 36.67 39.75 24.41
C GLU A 153 37.43 40.85 23.67
N ALA A 154 37.09 41.11 22.39
CA ALA A 154 37.69 42.18 21.61
C ALA A 154 37.47 43.56 22.25
N ARG A 155 36.25 43.84 22.74
CA ARG A 155 35.96 45.09 23.49
C ARG A 155 36.78 45.19 24.77
N GLN A 156 36.89 44.11 25.54
CA GLN A 156 37.72 44.10 26.75
C GLN A 156 39.20 44.35 26.43
N HIS A 157 39.72 43.77 25.34
CA HIS A 157 41.08 44.02 24.88
C HIS A 157 41.26 45.48 24.43
N GLN A 158 40.28 46.06 23.74
CA GLN A 158 40.29 47.46 23.34
C GLN A 158 40.31 48.40 24.56
N GLU A 159 39.49 48.13 25.58
CA GLU A 159 39.45 48.91 26.82
C GLU A 159 40.76 48.82 27.60
N LYS A 160 41.33 47.61 27.72
CA LYS A 160 42.65 47.41 28.34
C LYS A 160 43.75 48.17 27.60
N LYS A 161 43.75 48.12 26.26
CA LYS A 161 44.69 48.87 25.43
C LYS A 161 44.58 50.38 25.68
N ASN A 162 43.36 50.92 25.67
CA ASN A 162 43.13 52.34 25.90
C ASN A 162 43.60 52.78 27.30
N LYS A 163 43.40 51.93 28.31
CA LYS A 163 43.89 52.19 29.66
C LYS A 163 45.42 52.23 29.70
N ILE A 164 46.08 51.24 29.10
CA ILE A 164 47.56 51.20 29.01
C ILE A 164 48.09 52.42 28.27
N GLU A 165 47.48 52.84 27.15
CA GLU A 165 47.92 54.05 26.42
C GLU A 165 47.80 55.32 27.28
N LYS A 166 46.74 55.42 28.08
CA LYS A 166 46.56 56.53 29.01
C LYS A 166 47.64 56.51 30.10
N ASP A 167 47.84 55.37 30.73
CA ASP A 167 48.85 55.18 31.78
C ASP A 167 50.27 55.46 31.22
N LEU A 168 50.57 55.07 29.98
CA LEU A 168 51.85 55.36 29.32
C LEU A 168 52.05 56.86 29.05
N LYS A 169 50.99 57.57 28.62
CA LYS A 169 51.04 59.02 28.42
C LYS A 169 51.29 59.76 29.72
N GLU A 170 50.63 59.34 30.80
CA GLU A 170 50.86 59.89 32.14
C GLU A 170 52.30 59.61 32.60
N PHE A 171 52.81 58.39 32.39
CA PHE A 171 54.20 58.05 32.72
C PHE A 171 55.22 58.93 31.96
N ILE A 172 55.05 59.11 30.65
CA ILE A 172 55.92 59.97 29.83
C ILE A 172 55.86 61.43 30.29
N GLN A 173 54.68 61.93 30.69
CA GLN A 173 54.55 63.29 31.24
C GLN A 173 55.32 63.44 32.55
N VAL A 174 55.20 62.47 33.45
CA VAL A 174 55.92 62.46 34.74
C VAL A 174 57.44 62.39 34.52
N GLU A 175 57.92 61.55 33.61
CA GLU A 175 59.36 61.51 33.28
C GLU A 175 59.87 62.83 32.70
N ARG A 176 59.11 63.45 31.78
CA ARG A 176 59.48 64.77 31.24
C ARG A 176 59.55 65.84 32.32
N GLU A 177 58.61 65.86 33.26
CA GLU A 177 58.66 66.78 34.40
C GLU A 177 59.86 66.51 35.32
N LEU A 178 60.20 65.23 35.53
CA LEU A 178 61.38 64.82 36.30
C LEU A 178 62.67 65.29 35.64
N ILE A 179 62.84 65.06 34.34
CA ILE A 179 64.01 65.51 33.57
C ILE A 179 64.14 67.03 33.65
N ARG A 180 63.03 67.76 33.45
CA ARG A 180 63.02 69.22 33.51
C ARG A 180 63.42 69.75 34.89
N LYS A 181 63.01 69.08 35.98
CA LYS A 181 63.47 69.40 37.34
C LYS A 181 64.96 69.12 37.57
N TYR A 182 65.54 68.13 36.87
CA TYR A 182 66.98 67.89 36.94
C TYR A 182 67.77 68.95 36.14
N GLU A 183 67.27 69.37 34.98
CA GLU A 183 67.89 70.43 34.16
C GLU A 183 67.82 71.82 34.80
N GLU A 184 66.80 72.11 35.62
CA GLU A 184 66.69 73.39 36.37
C GLU A 184 67.58 73.45 37.63
N ASN A 185 68.21 72.34 38.03
CA ASN A 185 69.08 72.26 39.20
C ASN A 185 70.60 72.17 38.86
N GLU A 186 70.96 72.32 37.57
CA GLU A 186 72.31 72.69 37.10
C GLU A 186 72.41 74.20 36.84
#